data_AF-A0A4Z0Q1L1-F1
#
_entry.id   AF-A0A4Z0Q1L1-F1
#
_cell.length_a   1.000
_cell.length_b   1.000
_cell.length_c   1.000
_cell.angle_alpha   90.00
_cell.angle_beta   90.00
_cell.angle_gamma   90.00
#
_symmetry.space_group_name_H-M   'P 1'
#
loop_
_entity.id
_entity.type
_entity.pdbx_description
1 polymer ?
#
loop_
_entity_poly.entity_id
_entity_poly.type
_entity_poly.pdbx_seq_one_letter_code
_entity_poly.pdbx_strand_id
1 'polypeptide(L)'
;MNPLFWSVRVLLGRLPGLLALLLLAASAQAQQPTPPVVTDSMRTQPETRRDSLRRRFDQERVLTGLKAYTRRKTIAGKVASAIFNFTERQEDRVGIDVELLDRQFDQHSYKIVRRIDIRALDAFGYSVSDPTRQPRNILERTGNSLHVTTSRARIRQLLLFRVGEELAPQALAESERLLRQTEELLDARVFVDEETTTQDSVDIRIITKDIFSIGASYQLRDVGAGVVEADDINFLGQGHQVRNRFEYGRTEPQSWSYDGSYLVPFRHFLNGQVSYRNSYNYQEQSISFSRNFYSLNTRYAGAAALRMVQQLVPAGQEPETFQASNFSIKDVWLGRSLRLRSYDLGYENPARIILSGRIYNTSYTARPNPDYQNSSLVLGTVGYSVRRYYKDKYLFGFGRTEDIPTGSLLSFTAGYDFNDQSNRNYYALRGSTGAFSQRNGYLYLSAEFGSFIRQRDKDWQQGLLSTELLYFTRLYHTGNWQWRHFFWNRSALGFNRLRTDQLLLIDGNRGLRGFESDIRGNSRFVLNYETTVFTPVSFLGFRMAGVAFVDAAWLATKPGQELPFRETPFTGFGLGIRMRNEYIAVRTVQLLLGYYPRGQTTTNGFRIFESSRPYYDFNDFNFAQPNTVRYE
;
A
#
# COMPACT_ATOMS: atom_id res chain seq x y z
N MET A 1 33.34 -0.44 51.76
CA MET A 1 32.09 -0.59 52.56
C MET A 1 30.93 -0.14 51.68
N ASN A 2 29.83 -0.88 51.77
CA ASN A 2 28.70 -0.98 50.82
C ASN A 2 27.74 0.25 50.84
N PRO A 3 26.70 0.35 49.98
CA PRO A 3 26.60 1.41 48.97
C PRO A 3 25.29 2.22 49.00
N LEU A 4 25.26 3.33 48.26
CA LEU A 4 24.07 4.13 47.98
C LEU A 4 23.32 3.58 46.76
N PHE A 5 22.37 2.69 47.03
CA PHE A 5 21.20 2.47 46.19
C PHE A 5 20.29 3.70 46.30
N TRP A 6 19.86 4.29 45.19
CA TRP A 6 18.53 4.89 44.96
C TRP A 6 18.55 5.69 43.65
N SER A 7 18.13 5.07 42.54
CA SER A 7 17.52 5.73 41.34
C SER A 7 17.31 4.77 40.15
N VAL A 8 16.91 3.52 40.37
CA VAL A 8 16.62 2.55 39.27
C VAL A 8 15.17 2.03 39.29
N ARG A 9 14.29 2.52 40.17
CA ARG A 9 12.99 1.89 40.43
C ARG A 9 11.77 2.39 39.65
N VAL A 10 11.89 3.27 38.65
CA VAL A 10 10.70 3.80 37.93
C VAL A 10 10.49 3.19 36.53
N LEU A 11 11.48 2.52 35.94
CA LEU A 11 11.39 2.04 34.54
C LEU A 11 11.00 0.55 34.38
N LEU A 12 11.00 -0.25 35.45
CA LEU A 12 10.73 -1.71 35.37
C LEU A 12 9.29 -2.12 35.73
N GLY A 13 8.43 -1.17 36.11
CA GLY A 13 7.08 -1.46 36.63
C GLY A 13 5.94 -1.58 35.60
N ARG A 14 6.17 -1.32 34.31
CA ARG A 14 5.07 -1.23 33.31
C ARG A 14 5.25 -2.08 32.04
N LEU A 15 6.34 -2.84 31.92
CA LEU A 15 6.56 -3.79 30.83
C LEU A 15 5.69 -5.08 30.86
N PRO A 16 5.28 -5.66 32.02
CA PRO A 16 4.52 -6.91 31.99
C PRO A 16 3.05 -6.75 31.53
N GLY A 17 2.48 -5.54 31.63
CA GLY A 17 1.09 -5.28 31.19
C GLY A 17 0.90 -5.28 29.66
N LEU A 18 1.91 -4.86 28.90
CA LEU A 18 1.90 -4.85 27.44
C LEU A 18 2.12 -6.25 26.84
N LEU A 19 2.90 -7.09 27.52
CA LEU A 19 3.13 -8.49 27.12
C LEU A 19 1.93 -9.40 27.44
N ALA A 20 1.18 -9.11 28.50
CA ALA A 20 -0.06 -9.82 28.84
C ALA A 20 -1.20 -9.56 27.83
N LEU A 21 -1.29 -8.35 27.26
CA LEU A 21 -2.28 -8.03 26.22
C LEU A 21 -1.99 -8.73 24.88
N LEU A 22 -0.73 -9.02 24.57
CA LEU A 22 -0.34 -9.78 23.37
C LEU A 22 -0.57 -11.29 23.52
N LEU A 23 -0.52 -11.83 24.75
CA LEU A 23 -0.75 -13.25 25.01
C LEU A 23 -2.24 -13.63 25.11
N LEU A 24 -3.11 -12.71 25.56
CA LEU A 24 -4.55 -12.97 25.66
C LEU A 24 -5.28 -13.03 24.30
N ALA A 25 -4.70 -12.45 23.24
CA ALA A 25 -5.25 -12.56 21.88
C ALA A 25 -4.96 -13.93 21.21
N ALA A 26 -4.04 -14.73 21.75
CA ALA A 26 -3.63 -16.01 21.17
C ALA A 26 -4.43 -17.23 21.68
N SER A 27 -5.30 -17.05 22.67
CA SER A 27 -6.05 -18.15 23.31
C SER A 27 -7.55 -17.88 23.34
N ALA A 28 -8.18 -17.79 22.17
CA ALA A 28 -9.62 -17.95 22.05
C ALA A 28 -9.91 -19.41 21.66
N GLN A 29 -10.22 -20.25 22.66
CA GLN A 29 -10.74 -21.59 22.44
C GLN A 29 -12.14 -21.49 21.81
N ALA A 30 -12.37 -22.30 20.78
CA ALA A 30 -13.65 -22.40 20.08
C ALA A 30 -14.74 -22.96 21.02
N GLN A 31 -15.79 -22.17 21.27
CA GLN A 31 -17.04 -22.69 21.82
C GLN A 31 -17.78 -23.48 20.74
N GLN A 32 -18.16 -24.71 21.05
CA GLN A 32 -19.00 -25.56 20.21
C GLN A 32 -20.37 -24.89 19.96
N PRO A 33 -20.92 -24.95 18.74
CA PRO A 33 -22.24 -24.41 18.45
C PRO A 33 -23.33 -25.28 19.08
N THR A 34 -24.12 -24.70 19.98
CA THR A 34 -25.41 -25.27 20.40
C THR A 34 -26.43 -25.19 19.27
N PRO A 35 -27.24 -26.23 19.02
CA PRO A 35 -28.27 -26.21 17.98
C PRO A 35 -29.39 -25.20 18.31
N PRO A 36 -30.03 -24.59 17.29
CA PRO A 36 -31.07 -23.61 17.51
C PRO A 36 -32.35 -24.27 18.06
N VAL A 37 -32.88 -23.69 19.14
CA VAL A 37 -34.23 -23.98 19.65
C VAL A 37 -35.24 -23.39 18.68
N VAL A 38 -36.12 -24.24 18.15
CA VAL A 38 -37.28 -23.85 17.35
C VAL A 38 -38.33 -23.28 18.31
N THR A 39 -38.59 -21.97 18.24
CA THR A 39 -39.75 -21.36 18.89
C THR A 39 -40.90 -21.23 17.92
N ASP A 40 -42.03 -21.78 18.35
CA ASP A 40 -43.28 -21.95 17.63
C ASP A 40 -43.94 -20.59 17.29
N SER A 41 -44.51 -20.54 16.10
CA SER A 41 -45.23 -19.42 15.52
C SER A 41 -46.62 -19.30 16.14
N MET A 42 -46.93 -18.17 16.77
CA MET A 42 -48.24 -17.47 16.74
C MET A 42 -48.26 -16.39 17.84
N ARG A 43 -47.91 -15.14 17.49
CA ARG A 43 -48.35 -13.96 18.26
C ARG A 43 -48.50 -12.76 17.33
N THR A 44 -49.74 -12.32 17.23
CA THR A 44 -50.21 -11.12 16.52
C THR A 44 -49.45 -9.87 16.96
N GLN A 45 -48.85 -9.16 16.00
CA GLN A 45 -48.27 -7.83 16.22
C GLN A 45 -49.38 -6.76 16.20
N PRO A 46 -49.42 -5.83 17.17
CA PRO A 46 -50.26 -4.64 17.05
C PRO A 46 -49.60 -3.63 16.10
N GLU A 47 -50.44 -2.96 15.30
CA GLU A 47 -50.02 -1.95 14.33
C GLU A 47 -49.21 -0.82 14.98
N THR A 48 -47.90 -0.79 14.75
CA THR A 48 -47.06 0.36 15.10
C THR A 48 -47.25 1.46 14.06
N ARG A 49 -47.96 2.50 14.49
CA ARG A 49 -48.04 3.86 13.93
C ARG A 49 -46.71 4.29 13.27
N ARG A 50 -46.77 4.74 12.01
CA ARG A 50 -45.62 5.29 11.28
C ARG A 50 -45.14 6.60 11.95
N ASP A 51 -43.98 6.53 12.58
CA ASP A 51 -43.25 7.69 13.09
C ASP A 51 -42.69 8.52 11.93
N SER A 52 -43.08 9.79 11.87
CA SER A 52 -42.93 10.70 10.72
C SER A 52 -41.59 11.46 10.69
N LEU A 53 -40.60 11.06 11.50
CA LEU A 53 -39.31 11.76 11.61
C LEU A 53 -38.11 11.07 10.93
N ARG A 54 -38.33 9.94 10.22
CA ARG A 54 -37.33 9.37 9.30
C ARG A 54 -37.69 9.70 7.86
N ARG A 55 -37.38 10.91 7.42
CA ARG A 55 -37.35 11.25 5.99
C ARG A 55 -36.19 10.44 5.38
N ARG A 56 -36.49 9.23 4.91
CA ARG A 56 -35.58 8.39 4.11
C ARG A 56 -35.07 9.28 2.98
N PHE A 57 -33.75 9.38 2.81
CA PHE A 57 -33.17 10.03 1.64
C PHE A 57 -33.81 9.40 0.39
N ASP A 58 -34.59 10.19 -0.35
CA ASP A 58 -35.38 9.76 -1.51
C ASP A 58 -34.44 9.47 -2.69
N GLN A 59 -33.73 8.34 -2.59
CA GLN A 59 -32.72 7.85 -3.53
C GLN A 59 -33.27 7.85 -4.97
N GLU A 60 -34.53 7.45 -5.12
CA GLU A 60 -35.22 7.42 -6.40
C GLU A 60 -35.35 8.82 -6.98
N ARG A 61 -35.58 9.86 -6.17
CA ARG A 61 -35.78 11.22 -6.68
C ARG A 61 -34.50 11.85 -7.22
N VAL A 62 -33.36 11.63 -6.58
CA VAL A 62 -32.04 12.13 -7.04
C VAL A 62 -31.60 11.39 -8.32
N LEU A 63 -31.68 10.06 -8.32
CA LEU A 63 -31.32 9.26 -9.50
C LEU A 63 -32.29 9.49 -10.65
N THR A 64 -33.60 9.65 -10.38
CA THR A 64 -34.61 9.93 -11.40
C THR A 64 -34.48 11.35 -11.93
N GLY A 65 -34.11 12.34 -11.10
CA GLY A 65 -33.82 13.70 -11.55
C GLY A 65 -32.63 13.77 -12.52
N LEU A 66 -31.53 13.09 -12.18
CA LEU A 66 -30.35 12.99 -13.06
C LEU A 66 -30.66 12.18 -14.34
N LYS A 67 -31.36 11.05 -14.23
CA LYS A 67 -31.82 10.25 -15.39
C LYS A 67 -32.77 11.07 -16.28
N ALA A 68 -33.69 11.84 -15.71
CA ALA A 68 -34.61 12.69 -16.46
C ALA A 68 -33.90 13.82 -17.20
N TYR A 69 -32.82 14.38 -16.61
CA TYR A 69 -31.99 15.39 -17.28
C TYR A 69 -31.23 14.81 -18.49
N THR A 70 -30.64 13.62 -18.35
CA THR A 70 -29.93 12.93 -19.46
C THR A 70 -30.85 12.42 -20.57
N ARG A 71 -32.14 12.21 -20.31
CA ARG A 71 -33.13 11.80 -21.33
C ARG A 71 -33.72 12.96 -22.14
N ARG A 72 -33.35 14.22 -21.85
CA ARG A 72 -33.82 15.37 -22.62
C ARG A 72 -33.26 15.31 -24.04
N LYS A 73 -34.08 15.57 -25.08
CA LYS A 73 -33.67 15.59 -26.50
C LYS A 73 -32.77 16.79 -26.88
N THR A 74 -32.27 17.55 -25.91
CA THR A 74 -31.39 18.70 -26.14
C THR A 74 -29.96 18.25 -26.44
N ILE A 75 -29.16 19.13 -27.06
CA ILE A 75 -27.72 18.87 -27.28
C ILE A 75 -27.03 18.58 -25.93
N ALA A 76 -27.32 19.38 -24.90
CA ALA A 76 -26.84 19.14 -23.54
C ALA A 76 -27.32 17.80 -22.95
N GLY A 77 -28.55 17.36 -23.24
CA GLY A 77 -29.09 16.07 -22.80
C GLY A 77 -28.42 14.88 -23.51
N LYS A 78 -28.16 14.98 -24.81
CA LYS A 78 -27.38 13.99 -25.59
C LYS A 78 -25.92 13.91 -25.14
N VAL A 79 -25.31 15.05 -24.82
CA VAL A 79 -23.97 15.12 -24.24
C VAL A 79 -23.97 14.50 -22.83
N ALA A 80 -24.96 14.83 -22.00
CA ALA A 80 -25.09 14.26 -20.66
C ALA A 80 -25.36 12.74 -20.67
N SER A 81 -26.12 12.20 -21.63
CA SER A 81 -26.35 10.75 -21.76
C SER A 81 -25.14 9.98 -22.32
N ALA A 82 -24.29 10.63 -23.12
CA ALA A 82 -23.01 10.06 -23.56
C ALA A 82 -21.95 10.05 -22.45
N ILE A 83 -22.04 11.00 -21.50
CA ILE A 83 -21.05 11.23 -20.45
C ILE A 83 -21.38 10.51 -19.14
N PHE A 84 -22.66 10.51 -18.75
CA PHE A 84 -23.14 9.87 -17.53
C PHE A 84 -23.78 8.53 -17.85
N ASN A 85 -23.15 7.45 -17.37
CA ASN A 85 -23.74 6.13 -17.43
C ASN A 85 -24.34 5.77 -16.06
N PHE A 86 -25.64 5.48 -16.06
CA PHE A 86 -26.42 5.07 -14.88
C PHE A 86 -26.79 3.58 -14.91
N THR A 87 -26.02 2.77 -15.65
CA THR A 87 -26.20 1.31 -15.63
C THR A 87 -26.13 0.80 -14.20
N GLU A 88 -27.16 0.05 -13.80
CA GLU A 88 -27.11 -0.73 -12.58
C GLU A 88 -25.87 -1.62 -12.61
N ARG A 89 -25.21 -1.71 -11.45
CA ARG A 89 -24.15 -2.69 -11.24
C ARG A 89 -24.79 -4.07 -11.33
N GLN A 90 -24.79 -4.69 -12.50
CA GLN A 90 -24.64 -6.13 -12.58
C GLN A 90 -23.22 -6.43 -12.12
N GLU A 91 -23.01 -6.37 -10.81
CA GLU A 91 -21.83 -6.97 -10.22
C GLU A 91 -21.83 -8.43 -10.60
N ASP A 92 -20.64 -8.93 -10.92
CA ASP A 92 -20.30 -10.34 -10.85
C ASP A 92 -20.68 -10.83 -9.44
N ARG A 93 -21.96 -11.19 -9.27
CA ARG A 93 -22.49 -11.98 -8.16
C ARG A 93 -22.06 -13.43 -8.28
N VAL A 94 -20.98 -13.70 -9.02
CA VAL A 94 -20.21 -14.91 -8.82
C VAL A 94 -19.59 -14.71 -7.45
N GLY A 95 -20.20 -15.34 -6.44
CA GLY A 95 -19.70 -15.37 -5.09
C GLY A 95 -18.21 -15.65 -5.17
N ILE A 96 -17.40 -14.66 -4.81
CA ILE A 96 -16.00 -14.88 -4.50
C ILE A 96 -16.06 -15.62 -3.18
N ASP A 97 -16.35 -16.93 -3.22
CA ASP A 97 -16.12 -17.78 -2.07
C ASP A 97 -14.61 -17.87 -1.95
N VAL A 98 -14.11 -16.99 -1.08
CA VAL A 98 -12.71 -16.73 -0.84
C VAL A 98 -11.95 -17.99 -0.39
N GLU A 99 -12.68 -19.04 -0.02
CA GLU A 99 -12.17 -20.32 0.48
C GLU A 99 -12.38 -21.50 -0.50
N LEU A 100 -13.31 -21.41 -1.45
CA LEU A 100 -13.63 -22.52 -2.38
C LEU A 100 -12.68 -22.61 -3.59
N LEU A 101 -12.04 -21.51 -3.99
CA LEU A 101 -11.09 -21.51 -5.11
C LEU A 101 -9.77 -22.23 -4.78
N ASP A 102 -9.26 -22.10 -3.56
CA ASP A 102 -8.03 -22.81 -3.14
C ASP A 102 -8.19 -24.34 -3.23
N ARG A 103 -9.36 -24.86 -2.83
CA ARG A 103 -9.63 -26.31 -2.86
C ARG A 103 -9.86 -26.89 -4.26
N GLN A 104 -10.31 -26.08 -5.22
CA GLN A 104 -10.44 -26.55 -6.61
C GLN A 104 -9.06 -26.80 -7.22
N PHE A 105 -8.09 -25.93 -6.94
CA PHE A 105 -6.74 -26.09 -7.48
C PHE A 105 -5.96 -27.25 -6.87
N ASP A 106 -6.26 -27.63 -5.63
CA ASP A 106 -5.60 -28.74 -4.95
C ASP A 106 -5.72 -30.07 -5.72
N GLN A 107 -6.84 -30.31 -6.41
CA GLN A 107 -7.11 -31.53 -7.18
C GLN A 107 -6.19 -31.74 -8.40
N HIS A 108 -5.53 -30.68 -8.86
CA HIS A 108 -4.64 -30.72 -10.03
C HIS A 108 -3.17 -30.61 -9.65
N SER A 109 -2.87 -30.54 -8.35
CA SER A 109 -1.49 -30.54 -7.85
C SER A 109 -0.75 -31.77 -8.37
N TYR A 110 0.52 -31.60 -8.69
CA TYR A 110 1.43 -32.66 -9.16
C TYR A 110 1.10 -33.24 -10.55
N LYS A 111 0.09 -32.74 -11.25
CA LYS A 111 -0.13 -33.05 -12.67
C LYS A 111 0.87 -32.31 -13.57
N ILE A 112 1.20 -32.88 -14.72
CA ILE A 112 2.08 -32.23 -15.70
C ILE A 112 1.29 -31.16 -16.47
N VAL A 113 1.80 -29.93 -16.50
CA VAL A 113 1.20 -28.86 -17.29
C VAL A 113 1.45 -29.14 -18.78
N ARG A 114 0.40 -29.54 -19.51
CA ARG A 114 0.53 -29.90 -20.92
C ARG A 114 0.38 -28.70 -21.85
N ARG A 115 -0.55 -27.80 -21.56
CA ARG A 115 -0.83 -26.62 -22.40
C ARG A 115 -1.24 -25.42 -21.56
N ILE A 116 -0.78 -24.24 -21.96
CA ILE A 116 -1.18 -22.95 -21.39
C ILE A 116 -1.72 -22.07 -22.52
N ASP A 117 -3.03 -21.87 -22.52
CA ASP A 117 -3.73 -20.95 -23.42
C ASP A 117 -3.87 -19.57 -22.75
N ILE A 118 -3.52 -18.51 -23.48
CA ILE A 118 -3.48 -17.14 -22.94
C ILE A 118 -4.28 -16.21 -23.84
N ARG A 119 -5.35 -15.65 -23.28
CA ARG A 119 -6.21 -14.65 -23.91
C ARG A 119 -6.07 -13.31 -23.18
N ALA A 120 -5.34 -12.39 -23.80
CA ALA A 120 -5.25 -11.01 -23.33
C ALA A 120 -6.39 -10.17 -23.94
N LEU A 121 -7.10 -9.43 -23.09
CA LEU A 121 -8.19 -8.54 -23.45
C LEU A 121 -7.73 -7.08 -23.33
N ASP A 122 -8.17 -6.22 -24.24
CA ASP A 122 -7.86 -4.78 -24.18
C ASP A 122 -8.56 -4.07 -23.02
N ALA A 123 -8.08 -2.85 -22.72
CA ALA A 123 -8.51 -2.06 -21.57
C ALA A 123 -9.99 -1.67 -21.60
N PHE A 124 -10.51 -1.21 -22.75
CA PHE A 124 -11.86 -0.67 -22.86
C PHE A 124 -12.87 -1.65 -23.47
N GLY A 125 -14.08 -1.72 -22.88
CA GLY A 125 -15.21 -2.49 -23.39
C GLY A 125 -15.27 -3.98 -22.99
N TYR A 126 -14.12 -4.62 -22.72
CA TYR A 126 -14.02 -6.04 -22.37
C TYR A 126 -14.23 -6.33 -20.87
N SER A 127 -14.55 -7.58 -20.51
CA SER A 127 -14.60 -8.05 -19.11
C SER A 127 -13.92 -9.42 -18.98
N VAL A 128 -13.27 -9.68 -17.84
CA VAL A 128 -12.72 -11.03 -17.56
C VAL A 128 -13.82 -12.01 -17.17
N SER A 129 -14.90 -11.52 -16.53
CA SER A 129 -16.07 -12.35 -16.17
C SER A 129 -16.99 -12.67 -17.36
N ASP A 130 -17.00 -11.81 -18.37
CA ASP A 130 -17.67 -12.03 -19.65
C ASP A 130 -16.73 -11.65 -20.80
N PRO A 131 -15.90 -12.61 -21.27
CA PRO A 131 -14.94 -12.39 -22.34
C PRO A 131 -15.58 -12.19 -23.73
N THR A 132 -16.91 -12.30 -23.86
CA THR A 132 -17.63 -12.09 -25.13
C THR A 132 -18.02 -10.64 -25.34
N ARG A 133 -17.99 -9.82 -24.29
CA ARG A 133 -18.33 -8.40 -24.32
C ARG A 133 -17.37 -7.62 -25.23
N GLN A 134 -17.91 -6.76 -26.08
CA GLN A 134 -17.16 -5.93 -27.04
C GLN A 134 -17.31 -4.43 -26.77
N PRO A 135 -16.33 -3.60 -27.18
CA PRO A 135 -16.41 -2.14 -27.09
C PRO A 135 -17.56 -1.59 -27.95
N ARG A 136 -18.41 -0.78 -27.31
CA ARG A 136 -19.67 -0.28 -27.89
C ARG A 136 -19.48 1.06 -28.59
N ASN A 137 -18.59 1.91 -28.08
CA ASN A 137 -18.47 3.30 -28.52
C ASN A 137 -17.14 3.59 -29.24
N ILE A 138 -17.14 4.64 -30.08
CA ILE A 138 -15.97 5.05 -30.88
C ILE A 138 -14.76 5.36 -29.99
N LEU A 139 -14.97 6.04 -28.87
CA LEU A 139 -13.90 6.36 -27.90
C LEU A 139 -13.20 5.10 -27.37
N GLU A 140 -13.95 4.05 -27.05
CA GLU A 140 -13.38 2.78 -26.57
C GLU A 140 -12.55 2.09 -27.68
N ARG A 141 -13.05 2.13 -28.93
CA ARG A 141 -12.34 1.55 -30.09
C ARG A 141 -11.06 2.30 -30.43
N THR A 142 -11.11 3.64 -30.44
CA THR A 142 -9.93 4.49 -30.66
C THR A 142 -8.92 4.31 -29.53
N GLY A 143 -9.38 4.25 -28.27
CA GLY A 143 -8.52 3.99 -27.12
C GLY A 143 -7.79 2.64 -27.26
N ASN A 144 -8.51 1.58 -27.60
CA ASN A 144 -7.89 0.25 -27.81
C ASN A 144 -6.93 0.25 -29.01
N SER A 145 -7.14 1.07 -30.05
CA SER A 145 -6.19 1.17 -31.18
C SER A 145 -4.84 1.81 -30.81
N LEU A 146 -4.82 2.63 -29.76
CA LEU A 146 -3.61 3.26 -29.22
C LEU A 146 -2.97 2.43 -28.10
N HIS A 147 -3.69 1.43 -27.58
CA HIS A 147 -3.21 0.56 -26.52
C HIS A 147 -2.27 -0.50 -27.06
N VAL A 148 -1.16 -0.74 -26.37
CA VAL A 148 -0.29 -1.89 -26.66
C VAL A 148 -0.63 -3.00 -25.68
N THR A 149 -1.25 -4.06 -26.21
CA THR A 149 -1.61 -5.24 -25.41
C THR A 149 -0.37 -5.96 -24.88
N THR A 150 -0.47 -6.45 -23.66
CA THR A 150 0.57 -7.21 -22.97
C THR A 150 0.88 -8.50 -23.74
N SER A 151 2.15 -8.71 -24.04
CA SER A 151 2.59 -9.88 -24.79
C SER A 151 2.37 -11.17 -24.02
N ARG A 152 2.03 -12.26 -24.73
CA ARG A 152 1.93 -13.60 -24.13
C ARG A 152 3.24 -14.04 -23.47
N ALA A 153 4.38 -13.58 -23.98
CA ALA A 153 5.68 -13.84 -23.39
C ALA A 153 5.78 -13.21 -21.98
N ARG A 154 5.33 -11.97 -21.82
CA ARG A 154 5.25 -11.29 -20.53
C ARG A 154 4.34 -12.02 -19.54
N ILE A 155 3.14 -12.41 -19.96
CA ILE A 155 2.23 -13.19 -19.10
C ILE A 155 2.91 -14.49 -18.61
N ARG A 156 3.62 -15.21 -19.49
CA ARG A 156 4.36 -16.43 -19.11
C ARG A 156 5.52 -16.18 -18.14
N GLN A 157 6.11 -14.99 -18.12
CA GLN A 157 7.16 -14.64 -17.16
C GLN A 157 6.63 -14.47 -15.73
N LEU A 158 5.33 -14.16 -15.60
CA LEU A 158 4.63 -13.96 -14.32
C LEU A 158 4.07 -15.26 -13.72
N LEU A 159 4.00 -16.34 -14.51
CA LEU A 159 3.54 -17.65 -14.04
C LEU A 159 4.61 -18.38 -13.23
N LEU A 160 4.16 -19.16 -12.25
CA LEU A 160 5.04 -19.99 -11.40
C LEU A 160 5.27 -21.40 -11.94
N PHE A 161 4.67 -21.74 -13.08
CA PHE A 161 4.74 -23.04 -13.74
C PHE A 161 4.96 -22.88 -15.24
N ARG A 162 5.35 -23.96 -15.91
CA ARG A 162 5.62 -23.99 -17.35
C ARG A 162 5.07 -25.26 -17.97
N VAL A 163 4.86 -25.21 -19.29
CA VAL A 163 4.55 -26.40 -20.06
C VAL A 163 5.67 -27.44 -19.91
N GLY A 164 5.29 -28.69 -19.62
CA GLY A 164 6.18 -29.82 -19.38
C GLY A 164 6.66 -29.96 -17.94
N GLU A 165 6.34 -29.02 -17.05
CA GLU A 165 6.70 -29.10 -15.62
C GLU A 165 5.50 -29.57 -14.79
N GLU A 166 5.82 -30.19 -13.65
CA GLU A 166 4.85 -30.57 -12.63
C GLU A 166 4.24 -29.34 -11.95
N LEU A 167 2.92 -29.32 -11.82
CA LEU A 167 2.21 -28.22 -11.20
C LEU A 167 2.39 -28.27 -9.68
N ALA A 168 3.21 -27.37 -9.14
CA ALA A 168 3.39 -27.26 -7.70
C ALA A 168 2.08 -26.84 -6.98
N PRO A 169 1.88 -27.27 -5.72
CA PRO A 169 0.75 -26.82 -4.91
C PRO A 169 0.63 -25.30 -4.89
N GLN A 170 -0.60 -24.79 -4.95
CA GLN A 170 -0.94 -23.37 -4.95
C GLN A 170 -0.39 -22.55 -6.14
N ALA A 171 0.33 -23.15 -7.09
CA ALA A 171 0.95 -22.42 -8.18
C ALA A 171 -0.06 -21.69 -9.08
N LEU A 172 -1.26 -22.26 -9.25
CA LEU A 172 -2.37 -21.62 -10.00
C LEU A 172 -2.89 -20.38 -9.29
N ALA A 173 -3.36 -20.53 -8.04
CA ALA A 173 -3.88 -19.43 -7.23
C ALA A 173 -2.86 -18.29 -7.06
N GLU A 174 -1.60 -18.67 -6.83
CA GLU A 174 -0.52 -17.72 -6.64
C GLU A 174 -0.14 -17.02 -7.95
N SER A 175 -0.13 -17.72 -9.08
CA SER A 175 0.06 -17.08 -10.39
C SER A 175 -1.10 -16.12 -10.72
N GLU A 176 -2.35 -16.48 -10.40
CA GLU A 176 -3.53 -15.60 -10.54
C GLU A 176 -3.37 -14.32 -9.72
N ARG A 177 -2.92 -14.44 -8.46
CA ARG A 177 -2.63 -13.30 -7.57
C ARG A 177 -1.49 -12.43 -8.12
N LEU A 178 -0.38 -13.04 -8.55
CA LEU A 178 0.77 -12.32 -9.07
C LEU A 178 0.45 -11.57 -10.37
N LEU A 179 -0.38 -12.15 -11.24
CA LEU A 179 -0.91 -11.47 -12.42
C LEU A 179 -1.75 -10.24 -12.02
N ARG A 180 -2.63 -10.34 -11.01
CA ARG A 180 -3.42 -9.18 -10.54
C ARG A 180 -2.60 -8.10 -9.84
N GLN A 181 -1.49 -8.45 -9.21
CA GLN A 181 -0.59 -7.49 -8.57
C GLN A 181 0.32 -6.75 -9.55
N THR A 182 0.32 -7.17 -10.82
CA THR A 182 1.15 -6.58 -11.87
C THR A 182 0.52 -5.29 -12.38
N GLU A 183 1.28 -4.20 -12.46
CA GLU A 183 0.75 -2.85 -12.75
C GLU A 183 0.09 -2.76 -14.13
N GLU A 184 0.60 -3.48 -15.14
CA GLU A 184 0.06 -3.46 -16.50
C GLU A 184 -1.29 -4.20 -16.66
N LEU A 185 -1.74 -4.96 -15.65
CA LEU A 185 -2.96 -5.76 -15.68
C LEU A 185 -4.04 -5.22 -14.74
N LEU A 186 -5.26 -5.14 -15.23
CA LEU A 186 -6.43 -4.75 -14.46
C LEU A 186 -6.99 -5.94 -13.67
N ASP A 187 -7.14 -7.08 -14.34
CA ASP A 187 -7.64 -8.30 -13.71
C ASP A 187 -7.08 -9.52 -14.44
N ALA A 188 -7.03 -10.64 -13.73
CA ALA A 188 -6.56 -11.92 -14.26
C ALA A 188 -7.29 -13.07 -13.60
N ARG A 189 -7.63 -14.07 -14.42
CA ARG A 189 -8.20 -15.35 -13.98
C ARG A 189 -7.43 -16.49 -14.61
N VAL A 190 -7.17 -17.50 -13.80
CA VAL A 190 -6.50 -18.75 -14.18
C VAL A 190 -7.51 -19.86 -13.96
N PHE A 191 -7.81 -20.59 -15.02
CA PHE A 191 -8.76 -21.70 -15.02
C PHE A 191 -8.06 -22.98 -15.43
N VAL A 192 -8.50 -24.09 -14.84
CA VAL A 192 -8.21 -25.42 -15.37
C VAL A 192 -9.30 -25.77 -16.37
N ASP A 193 -8.90 -26.27 -17.54
CA ASP A 193 -9.82 -26.76 -18.55
C ASP A 193 -10.12 -28.24 -18.26
N GLU A 194 -11.20 -28.48 -17.51
CA GLU A 194 -11.59 -29.83 -17.08
C GLU A 194 -11.94 -30.77 -18.24
N GLU A 195 -12.41 -30.23 -19.37
CA GLU A 195 -12.79 -31.02 -20.54
C GLU A 195 -11.56 -31.64 -21.23
N THR A 196 -10.43 -30.97 -21.13
CA THR A 196 -9.17 -31.40 -21.78
C THR A 196 -8.15 -31.98 -20.81
N THR A 197 -8.34 -31.79 -19.51
CA THR A 197 -7.48 -32.31 -18.44
C THR A 197 -7.58 -33.83 -18.33
N THR A 198 -6.45 -34.51 -18.16
CA THR A 198 -6.37 -35.97 -17.98
C THR A 198 -6.02 -36.33 -16.53
N GLN A 199 -5.86 -37.62 -16.26
CA GLN A 199 -5.45 -38.10 -14.94
C GLN A 199 -4.05 -37.60 -14.55
N ASP A 200 -3.14 -37.51 -15.52
CA ASP A 200 -1.72 -37.20 -15.37
C ASP A 200 -1.33 -35.78 -15.85
N SER A 201 -2.17 -35.13 -16.66
CA SER A 201 -1.86 -33.84 -17.28
C SER A 201 -2.98 -32.82 -17.14
N VAL A 202 -2.62 -31.54 -17.11
CA VAL A 202 -3.55 -30.42 -16.95
C VAL A 202 -3.37 -29.40 -18.06
N ASP A 203 -4.50 -28.92 -18.58
CA ASP A 203 -4.56 -27.81 -19.53
C ASP A 203 -5.09 -26.56 -18.81
N ILE A 204 -4.40 -25.44 -19.00
CA ILE A 204 -4.66 -24.21 -18.24
C ILE A 204 -5.07 -23.10 -19.23
N ARG A 205 -6.17 -22.41 -18.92
CA ARG A 205 -6.63 -21.22 -19.64
C ARG A 205 -6.47 -19.99 -18.77
N ILE A 206 -5.81 -18.98 -19.31
CA ILE A 206 -5.54 -17.72 -18.61
C ILE A 206 -6.21 -16.59 -19.39
N ILE A 207 -7.03 -15.83 -18.70
CA ILE A 207 -7.68 -14.63 -19.24
C ILE A 207 -7.17 -13.44 -18.46
N THR A 208 -6.52 -12.51 -19.16
CA THR A 208 -6.05 -11.26 -18.58
C THR A 208 -6.78 -10.09 -19.22
N LYS A 209 -6.95 -9.01 -18.45
CA LYS A 209 -7.41 -7.74 -18.97
C LYS A 209 -6.38 -6.67 -18.64
N ASP A 210 -6.01 -5.91 -19.65
CA ASP A 210 -4.98 -4.88 -19.53
C ASP A 210 -5.53 -3.57 -18.99
N ILE A 211 -4.64 -2.74 -18.46
CA ILE A 211 -4.86 -1.31 -18.22
C ILE A 211 -4.31 -0.53 -19.42
N PHE A 212 -4.97 0.57 -19.81
CA PHE A 212 -4.42 1.50 -20.79
C PHE A 212 -3.13 2.12 -20.24
N SER A 213 -1.99 1.73 -20.79
CA SER A 213 -0.68 1.88 -20.14
C SER A 213 -0.09 3.27 -20.22
N ILE A 214 -0.45 4.04 -21.25
CA ILE A 214 0.05 5.39 -21.49
C ILE A 214 -0.68 6.37 -20.58
N GLY A 215 0.07 7.04 -19.71
CA GLY A 215 -0.38 8.13 -18.86
C GLY A 215 0.26 9.44 -19.31
N ALA A 216 -0.54 10.50 -19.42
CA ALA A 216 -0.04 11.86 -19.56
C ALA A 216 -0.79 12.75 -18.58
N SER A 217 -0.06 13.56 -17.83
CA SER A 217 -0.63 14.50 -16.87
C SER A 217 -0.01 15.89 -17.06
N TYR A 218 -0.84 16.92 -16.89
CA TYR A 218 -0.40 18.31 -16.89
C TYR A 218 -1.03 19.03 -15.71
N GLN A 219 -0.20 19.57 -14.84
CA GLN A 219 -0.62 20.36 -13.70
C GLN A 219 -0.15 21.79 -13.90
N LEU A 220 -1.09 22.69 -14.20
CA LEU A 220 -0.84 24.13 -14.23
C LEU A 220 -0.71 24.65 -12.78
N ARG A 221 0.38 25.35 -12.47
CA ARG A 221 0.56 26.05 -11.19
C ARG A 221 0.31 27.55 -11.32
N ASP A 222 0.84 28.15 -12.38
CA ASP A 222 0.68 29.57 -12.73
C ASP A 222 0.82 29.76 -14.25
N VAL A 223 0.60 30.97 -14.78
CA VAL A 223 0.66 31.34 -16.21
C VAL A 223 1.98 30.93 -16.87
N GLY A 224 3.07 30.82 -16.11
CA GLY A 224 4.39 30.36 -16.59
C GLY A 224 4.98 29.16 -15.84
N ALA A 225 4.20 28.47 -15.00
CA ALA A 225 4.70 27.40 -14.15
C ALA A 225 3.80 26.16 -14.21
N GLY A 226 4.41 24.99 -14.34
CA GLY A 226 3.65 23.75 -14.47
C GLY A 226 4.50 22.49 -14.33
N VAL A 227 3.79 21.36 -14.20
CA VAL A 227 4.35 20.02 -14.19
C VAL A 227 3.77 19.24 -15.35
N VAL A 228 4.63 18.61 -16.14
CA VAL A 228 4.28 17.69 -17.22
C VAL A 228 4.76 16.31 -16.81
N GLU A 229 3.88 15.31 -16.86
CA GLU A 229 4.24 13.91 -16.64
C GLU A 229 3.84 13.08 -17.85
N ALA A 230 4.73 12.18 -18.26
CA ALA A 230 4.52 11.22 -19.34
C ALA A 230 5.06 9.86 -18.90
N ASP A 231 4.14 8.92 -18.75
CA ASP A 231 4.39 7.58 -18.22
C ASP A 231 3.86 6.53 -19.20
N ASP A 232 4.56 5.39 -19.28
CA ASP A 232 4.05 4.17 -19.89
C ASP A 232 4.42 3.00 -18.99
N ILE A 233 3.42 2.30 -18.44
CA ILE A 233 3.63 1.17 -17.53
C ILE A 233 3.74 -0.19 -18.25
N ASN A 234 3.55 -0.23 -19.57
CA ASN A 234 3.63 -1.44 -20.38
C ASN A 234 4.31 -1.17 -21.73
N PHE A 235 5.45 -0.49 -21.69
CA PHE A 235 6.15 -0.08 -22.90
C PHE A 235 6.43 -1.29 -23.80
N LEU A 236 5.97 -1.19 -25.05
CA LEU A 236 6.01 -2.25 -26.08
C LEU A 236 5.34 -3.58 -25.68
N GLY A 237 4.43 -3.58 -24.70
CA GLY A 237 3.71 -4.78 -24.26
C GLY A 237 4.57 -5.76 -23.44
N GLN A 238 5.71 -5.30 -22.92
CA GLN A 238 6.68 -6.14 -22.18
C GLN A 238 6.65 -5.92 -20.66
N GLY A 239 5.75 -5.08 -20.15
CA GLY A 239 5.71 -4.65 -18.75
C GLY A 239 6.82 -3.67 -18.36
N HIS A 240 7.59 -3.17 -19.34
CA HIS A 240 8.60 -2.15 -19.10
C HIS A 240 7.91 -0.84 -18.70
N GLN A 241 8.51 -0.12 -17.76
CA GLN A 241 7.93 1.10 -17.24
C GLN A 241 8.86 2.27 -17.51
N VAL A 242 8.36 3.25 -18.25
CA VAL A 242 9.04 4.50 -18.53
C VAL A 242 8.27 5.59 -17.78
N ARG A 243 8.94 6.35 -16.92
CA ARG A 243 8.31 7.47 -16.21
C ARG A 243 9.13 8.73 -16.40
N ASN A 244 8.48 9.82 -16.77
CA ASN A 244 9.11 11.12 -16.95
C ASN A 244 8.26 12.19 -16.31
N ARG A 245 8.90 13.03 -15.49
CA ARG A 245 8.29 14.20 -14.88
C ARG A 245 9.20 15.38 -15.11
N PHE A 246 8.65 16.41 -15.73
CA PHE A 246 9.33 17.68 -15.99
C PHE A 246 8.54 18.82 -15.34
N GLU A 247 9.23 19.67 -14.60
CA GLU A 247 8.64 20.82 -13.92
C GLU A 247 9.38 22.08 -14.37
N TYR A 248 8.65 23.15 -14.67
CA TYR A 248 9.19 24.42 -15.13
C TYR A 248 8.51 25.60 -14.44
N GLY A 249 9.12 26.79 -14.51
CA GLY A 249 8.62 28.01 -13.87
C GLY A 249 8.76 27.98 -12.35
N ARG A 250 9.79 27.30 -11.85
CA ARG A 250 10.14 27.22 -10.43
C ARG A 250 10.70 28.53 -9.90
N THR A 251 10.51 28.80 -8.62
CA THR A 251 11.01 30.01 -7.94
C THR A 251 12.47 29.89 -7.50
N GLU A 252 13.00 28.67 -7.46
CA GLU A 252 14.43 28.42 -7.21
C GLU A 252 15.29 28.91 -8.39
N PRO A 253 16.59 29.22 -8.17
CA PRO A 253 17.48 29.70 -9.23
C PRO A 253 17.57 28.76 -10.44
N GLN A 254 17.43 27.44 -10.23
CA GLN A 254 17.11 26.51 -11.31
C GLN A 254 15.60 26.47 -11.51
N SER A 255 15.12 27.16 -12.54
CA SER A 255 13.70 27.31 -12.85
C SER A 255 13.00 26.04 -13.36
N TRP A 256 13.71 24.89 -13.40
CA TRP A 256 13.19 23.61 -13.86
C TRP A 256 13.67 22.43 -13.00
N SER A 257 12.97 21.30 -13.07
CA SER A 257 13.46 20.02 -12.55
C SER A 257 13.01 18.86 -13.43
N TYR A 258 13.76 17.77 -13.37
CA TYR A 258 13.47 16.55 -14.11
C TYR A 258 13.63 15.32 -13.21
N ASP A 259 12.68 14.40 -13.29
CA ASP A 259 12.73 13.07 -12.70
C ASP A 259 12.38 12.05 -13.78
N GLY A 260 13.31 11.14 -14.07
CA GLY A 260 13.17 10.10 -15.08
C GLY A 260 13.52 8.74 -14.50
N SER A 261 12.75 7.72 -14.86
CA SER A 261 13.10 6.34 -14.51
C SER A 261 12.67 5.33 -15.58
N TYR A 262 13.45 4.27 -15.68
CA TYR A 262 13.17 3.12 -16.54
C TYR A 262 13.29 1.83 -15.73
N LEU A 263 12.20 1.07 -15.65
CA LEU A 263 12.12 -0.20 -14.94
C LEU A 263 11.85 -1.33 -15.94
N VAL A 264 12.65 -2.38 -15.85
CA VAL A 264 12.54 -3.60 -16.67
C VAL A 264 12.26 -4.78 -15.75
N PRO A 265 11.06 -5.38 -15.84
CA PRO A 265 10.76 -6.59 -15.10
C PRO A 265 11.18 -7.83 -15.91
N PHE A 266 12.10 -8.59 -15.35
CA PHE A 266 12.56 -9.87 -15.89
C PHE A 266 11.76 -11.05 -15.30
N ARG A 267 12.05 -12.26 -15.80
CA ARG A 267 11.49 -13.49 -15.27
C ARG A 267 11.83 -13.67 -13.78
N HIS A 268 11.00 -14.42 -13.06
CA HIS A 268 11.17 -14.69 -11.63
C HIS A 268 11.09 -13.45 -10.74
N PHE A 269 10.39 -12.41 -11.21
CA PHE A 269 10.15 -11.15 -10.51
C PHE A 269 11.44 -10.43 -10.11
N LEU A 270 12.48 -10.56 -10.94
CA LEU A 270 13.68 -9.73 -10.87
C LEU A 270 13.39 -8.42 -11.62
N ASN A 271 13.56 -7.28 -10.97
CA ASN A 271 13.38 -5.97 -11.57
C ASN A 271 14.74 -5.27 -11.67
N GLY A 272 15.08 -4.76 -12.84
CA GLY A 272 16.17 -3.80 -13.04
C GLY A 272 15.61 -2.39 -13.17
N GLN A 273 16.23 -1.40 -12.54
CA GLN A 273 15.80 -0.02 -12.61
C GLN A 273 16.99 0.92 -12.72
N VAL A 274 16.86 1.92 -13.60
CA VAL A 274 17.73 3.10 -13.65
C VAL A 274 16.87 4.33 -13.40
N SER A 275 17.35 5.27 -12.58
CA SER A 275 16.69 6.55 -12.36
C SER A 275 17.67 7.71 -12.36
N TYR A 276 17.16 8.87 -12.75
CA TYR A 276 17.87 10.14 -12.73
C TYR A 276 16.94 11.23 -12.23
N ARG A 277 17.42 12.01 -11.25
CA ARG A 277 16.72 13.20 -10.76
C ARG A 277 17.67 14.39 -10.80
N ASN A 278 17.16 15.53 -11.25
CA ASN A 278 17.86 16.80 -11.27
C ASN A 278 16.92 17.94 -10.82
N SER A 279 17.35 18.68 -9.82
CA SER A 279 16.67 19.81 -9.19
C SER A 279 17.74 20.79 -8.67
N TYR A 280 17.36 22.03 -8.37
CA TYR A 280 18.27 23.13 -7.98
C TYR A 280 19.41 22.72 -7.02
N ASN A 281 19.06 22.07 -5.89
CA ASN A 281 20.01 21.70 -4.84
C ASN A 281 20.22 20.18 -4.73
N TYR A 282 19.77 19.40 -5.73
CA TYR A 282 19.74 17.94 -5.61
C TYR A 282 19.82 17.25 -6.97
N GLN A 283 20.82 16.40 -7.12
CA GLN A 283 20.97 15.49 -8.24
C GLN A 283 21.21 14.07 -7.73
N GLU A 284 20.46 13.11 -8.28
CA GLU A 284 20.62 11.69 -7.96
C GLU A 284 20.67 10.85 -9.23
N GLN A 285 21.61 9.91 -9.25
CA GLN A 285 21.66 8.82 -10.21
C GLN A 285 21.59 7.50 -9.47
N SER A 286 20.71 6.60 -9.91
CA SER A 286 20.61 5.28 -9.31
C SER A 286 20.51 4.17 -10.34
N ILE A 287 21.12 3.03 -10.00
CA ILE A 287 20.90 1.76 -10.66
C ILE A 287 20.61 0.72 -9.59
N SER A 288 19.59 -0.12 -9.82
CA SER A 288 19.25 -1.18 -8.88
C SER A 288 18.73 -2.42 -9.58
N PHE A 289 19.01 -3.57 -8.98
CA PHE A 289 18.41 -4.85 -9.30
C PHE A 289 17.78 -5.39 -8.03
N SER A 290 16.51 -5.78 -8.08
CA SER A 290 15.80 -6.27 -6.90
C SER A 290 14.88 -7.43 -7.22
N ARG A 291 14.83 -8.39 -6.30
CA ARG A 291 13.90 -9.51 -6.31
C ARG A 291 13.42 -9.72 -4.89
N ASN A 292 12.13 -9.49 -4.66
CA ASN A 292 11.52 -9.66 -3.35
C ASN A 292 11.01 -11.09 -3.15
N PHE A 293 10.65 -11.44 -1.91
CA PHE A 293 9.83 -12.63 -1.65
C PHE A 293 8.40 -12.39 -2.15
N TYR A 294 8.20 -12.55 -3.46
CA TYR A 294 6.91 -12.30 -4.14
C TYR A 294 5.88 -13.39 -3.86
N SER A 295 6.34 -14.59 -3.49
CA SER A 295 5.51 -15.75 -3.17
C SER A 295 6.06 -16.52 -1.97
N LEU A 296 5.19 -17.22 -1.22
CA LEU A 296 5.56 -18.17 -0.18
C LEU A 296 6.58 -19.22 -0.65
N ASN A 297 6.57 -19.56 -1.93
CA ASN A 297 7.46 -20.57 -2.50
C ASN A 297 8.81 -20.02 -3.00
N THR A 298 9.00 -18.70 -2.92
CA THR A 298 10.25 -18.04 -3.30
C THR A 298 11.36 -18.43 -2.33
N ARG A 299 12.41 -19.10 -2.83
CA ARG A 299 13.53 -19.57 -2.00
C ARG A 299 14.54 -18.47 -1.68
N TYR A 300 14.80 -17.57 -2.63
CA TYR A 300 15.80 -16.52 -2.51
C TYR A 300 15.23 -15.18 -2.94
N ALA A 301 15.60 -14.15 -2.20
CA ALA A 301 15.31 -12.75 -2.48
C ALA A 301 16.57 -11.92 -2.23
N GLY A 302 16.71 -10.79 -2.87
CA GLY A 302 17.88 -9.94 -2.71
C GLY A 302 17.80 -8.69 -3.57
N ALA A 303 18.65 -7.73 -3.27
CA ALA A 303 18.83 -6.57 -4.12
C ALA A 303 20.26 -6.07 -4.07
N ALA A 304 20.67 -5.40 -5.13
CA ALA A 304 21.88 -4.62 -5.22
C ALA A 304 21.53 -3.25 -5.81
N ALA A 305 21.94 -2.18 -5.14
CA ALA A 305 21.71 -0.82 -5.59
C ALA A 305 22.96 0.04 -5.39
N LEU A 306 23.20 0.90 -6.36
CA LEU A 306 24.18 1.97 -6.30
C LEU A 306 23.44 3.29 -6.49
N ARG A 307 23.65 4.22 -5.56
CA ARG A 307 23.13 5.58 -5.63
C ARG A 307 24.27 6.57 -5.53
N MET A 308 24.28 7.56 -6.40
CA MET A 308 25.19 8.69 -6.34
C MET A 308 24.36 9.95 -6.16
N VAL A 309 24.61 10.68 -5.07
CA VAL A 309 23.86 11.86 -4.69
C VAL A 309 24.81 13.06 -4.61
N GLN A 310 24.42 14.13 -5.27
CA GLN A 310 25.02 15.45 -5.13
C GLN A 310 23.93 16.37 -4.61
N GLN A 311 24.16 16.97 -3.44
CA GLN A 311 23.18 17.88 -2.87
C GLN A 311 23.84 19.04 -2.15
N LEU A 312 23.09 20.13 -2.05
CA LEU A 312 23.46 21.31 -1.29
C LEU A 312 22.60 21.37 -0.03
N VAL A 313 23.25 21.44 1.13
CA VAL A 313 22.60 21.49 2.44
C VAL A 313 22.79 22.89 3.03
N PRO A 314 21.75 23.51 3.62
CA PRO A 314 21.91 24.79 4.31
C PRO A 314 22.86 24.64 5.50
N ALA A 315 23.83 25.55 5.61
CA ALA A 315 24.84 25.55 6.67
C ALA A 315 24.36 26.22 7.96
N GLY A 316 23.13 26.75 7.98
CA GLY A 316 22.52 27.38 9.16
C GLY A 316 23.17 28.70 9.60
N GLN A 317 23.88 29.38 8.68
CA GLN A 317 24.45 30.72 8.89
C GLN A 317 23.61 31.76 8.14
N GLU A 318 23.55 32.99 8.64
CA GLU A 318 22.94 34.15 7.97
C GLU A 318 24.05 35.01 7.32
N PRO A 319 24.00 35.31 6.01
CA PRO A 319 23.02 34.83 5.02
C PRO A 319 23.13 33.32 4.78
N GLU A 320 22.01 32.66 4.41
CA GLU A 320 21.97 31.20 4.16
C GLU A 320 23.06 30.77 3.17
N THR A 321 24.13 30.19 3.70
CA THR A 321 25.18 29.57 2.90
C THR A 321 24.83 28.11 2.67
N PHE A 322 25.01 27.64 1.45
CA PHE A 322 24.83 26.24 1.08
C PHE A 322 26.19 25.55 1.02
N GLN A 323 26.26 24.35 1.58
CA GLN A 323 27.46 23.53 1.57
C GLN A 323 27.20 22.20 0.84
N ALA A 324 28.20 21.75 0.09
CA ALA A 324 28.11 20.52 -0.67
C ALA A 324 28.13 19.29 0.25
N SER A 325 27.18 18.39 0.03
CA SER A 325 27.08 17.07 0.66
C SER A 325 26.96 16.03 -0.46
N ASN A 326 28.11 15.56 -0.95
CA ASN A 326 28.16 14.62 -2.05
C ASN A 326 28.53 13.24 -1.50
N PHE A 327 27.73 12.23 -1.82
CA PHE A 327 27.94 10.89 -1.30
C PHE A 327 27.45 9.80 -2.26
N SER A 328 27.97 8.60 -2.04
CA SER A 328 27.51 7.39 -2.71
C SER A 328 27.00 6.38 -1.70
N ILE A 329 25.95 5.66 -2.06
CA ILE A 329 25.40 4.56 -1.28
C ILE A 329 25.54 3.27 -2.08
N LYS A 330 26.16 2.26 -1.47
CA LYS A 330 26.19 0.88 -1.95
C LYS A 330 25.34 0.04 -1.01
N ASP A 331 24.28 -0.55 -1.54
CA ASP A 331 23.30 -1.30 -0.76
C ASP A 331 23.11 -2.69 -1.36
N VAL A 332 23.50 -3.73 -0.63
CA VAL A 332 23.39 -5.11 -1.07
C VAL A 332 22.78 -5.96 0.04
N TRP A 333 21.76 -6.74 -0.30
CA TRP A 333 21.20 -7.73 0.63
C TRP A 333 20.83 -9.03 -0.08
N LEU A 334 20.87 -10.10 0.69
CA LEU A 334 20.45 -11.44 0.26
C LEU A 334 19.67 -12.10 1.40
N GLY A 335 18.59 -12.77 1.04
CA GLY A 335 17.74 -13.53 1.94
C GLY A 335 17.39 -14.90 1.38
N ARG A 336 17.20 -15.85 2.29
CA ARG A 336 16.76 -17.22 2.01
C ARG A 336 15.56 -17.56 2.86
N SER A 337 14.51 -18.06 2.21
CA SER A 337 13.32 -18.61 2.84
C SER A 337 13.48 -20.12 3.00
N LEU A 338 13.27 -20.60 4.22
CA LEU A 338 13.33 -22.00 4.62
C LEU A 338 11.91 -22.46 4.95
N ARG A 339 11.50 -23.55 4.29
CA ARG A 339 10.21 -24.17 4.53
C ARG A 339 10.26 -24.98 5.81
N LEU A 340 9.22 -24.89 6.63
CA LEU A 340 9.03 -25.77 7.77
C LEU A 340 8.41 -27.08 7.30
N ARG A 341 8.91 -28.21 7.83
CA ARG A 341 8.36 -29.52 7.50
C ARG A 341 6.91 -29.61 8.00
N SER A 342 6.05 -30.18 7.16
CA SER A 342 4.69 -30.60 7.53
C SER A 342 4.66 -32.13 7.60
N TYR A 343 3.87 -32.68 8.51
CA TYR A 343 3.65 -34.13 8.64
C TYR A 343 2.38 -34.59 7.91
N ASP A 344 1.62 -33.66 7.33
CA ASP A 344 0.44 -33.94 6.52
C ASP A 344 0.81 -33.87 5.02
N LEU A 345 0.68 -35.01 4.32
CA LEU A 345 1.06 -35.18 2.92
C LEU A 345 0.17 -34.39 1.94
N GLY A 346 -0.94 -33.82 2.40
CA GLY A 346 -1.85 -33.00 1.60
C GLY A 346 -1.82 -31.50 1.90
N TYR A 347 -1.10 -31.05 2.93
CA TYR A 347 -1.13 -29.66 3.38
C TYR A 347 0.27 -29.05 3.49
N GLU A 348 0.61 -28.14 2.56
CA GLU A 348 1.87 -27.39 2.65
C GLU A 348 1.76 -26.35 3.77
N ASN A 349 2.67 -26.44 4.75
CA ASN A 349 2.74 -25.47 5.84
C ASN A 349 3.03 -24.08 5.27
N PRO A 350 2.15 -23.06 5.44
CA PRO A 350 2.38 -21.71 4.91
C PRO A 350 3.47 -20.94 5.67
N ALA A 351 3.94 -21.46 6.80
CA ALA A 351 4.99 -20.83 7.60
C ALA A 351 6.37 -20.92 6.92
N ARG A 352 7.14 -19.84 7.03
CA ARG A 352 8.51 -19.72 6.52
C ARG A 352 9.41 -19.13 7.59
N ILE A 353 10.59 -19.73 7.77
CA ILE A 353 11.71 -19.10 8.47
C ILE A 353 12.56 -18.40 7.41
N ILE A 354 12.85 -17.12 7.61
CA ILE A 354 13.60 -16.31 6.65
C ILE A 354 14.87 -15.82 7.33
N LEU A 355 15.99 -16.07 6.68
CA LEU A 355 17.31 -15.61 7.09
C LEU A 355 17.80 -14.62 6.04
N SER A 356 18.37 -13.49 6.47
CA SER A 356 18.88 -12.49 5.53
C SER A 356 20.02 -11.69 6.12
N GLY A 357 20.86 -11.17 5.23
CA GLY A 357 21.95 -10.25 5.56
C GLY A 357 21.98 -9.06 4.60
N ARG A 358 22.39 -7.90 5.09
CA ARG A 358 22.54 -6.67 4.32
C ARG A 358 23.82 -5.94 4.69
N ILE A 359 24.45 -5.34 3.68
CA ILE A 359 25.54 -4.38 3.83
C ILE A 359 25.08 -3.08 3.20
N TYR A 360 25.10 -2.01 4.00
CA TYR A 360 24.73 -0.67 3.60
C TYR A 360 25.89 0.28 3.87
N ASN A 361 26.59 0.68 2.82
CA ASN A 361 27.73 1.58 2.91
C ASN A 361 27.37 2.96 2.36
N THR A 362 27.62 4.00 3.16
CA THR A 362 27.53 5.40 2.75
C THR A 362 28.92 6.01 2.80
N SER A 363 29.37 6.52 1.66
CA SER A 363 30.69 7.14 1.51
C SER A 363 30.55 8.57 0.99
N TYR A 364 30.96 9.55 1.80
CA TYR A 364 30.93 10.97 1.47
C TYR A 364 32.22 11.40 0.78
N THR A 365 32.07 12.05 -0.38
CA THR A 365 33.16 12.71 -1.12
C THR A 365 33.26 14.20 -0.75
N ALA A 366 32.14 14.84 -0.42
CA ALA A 366 32.09 16.19 0.13
C ALA A 366 31.16 16.20 1.35
N ARG A 367 31.58 16.87 2.43
CA ARG A 367 30.86 16.91 3.71
C ARG A 367 30.66 18.37 4.11
N PRO A 368 29.45 18.80 4.48
CA PRO A 368 29.22 20.17 4.92
C PRO A 368 29.80 20.41 6.33
N ASN A 369 29.66 19.45 7.24
CA ASN A 369 30.21 19.52 8.59
C ASN A 369 30.71 18.14 9.07
N PRO A 370 31.45 18.08 10.21
CA PRO A 370 31.98 16.83 10.75
C PRO A 370 30.93 15.78 11.17
N ASP A 371 29.65 16.11 11.29
CA ASP A 371 28.58 15.16 11.63
C ASP A 371 28.20 14.25 10.45
N TYR A 372 28.52 14.64 9.21
CA TYR A 372 28.34 13.81 8.01
C TYR A 372 29.52 12.85 7.87
N GLN A 373 29.31 11.59 8.23
CA GLN A 373 30.37 10.59 8.34
C GLN A 373 30.13 9.40 7.45
N ASN A 374 31.24 8.76 7.06
CA ASN A 374 31.13 7.47 6.38
C ASN A 374 30.57 6.45 7.37
N SER A 375 29.70 5.59 6.86
CA SER A 375 29.12 4.52 7.66
C SER A 375 29.06 3.24 6.85
N SER A 376 29.38 2.13 7.49
CA SER A 376 29.12 0.80 6.96
C SER A 376 28.26 0.04 7.94
N LEU A 377 26.99 -0.11 7.61
CA LEU A 377 26.02 -0.82 8.42
C LEU A 377 25.87 -2.25 7.90
N VAL A 378 26.19 -3.22 8.75
CA VAL A 378 25.99 -4.65 8.47
C VAL A 378 24.84 -5.15 9.35
N LEU A 379 23.80 -5.71 8.73
CA LEU A 379 22.62 -6.22 9.42
C LEU A 379 22.38 -7.69 9.08
N GLY A 380 21.91 -8.45 10.06
CA GLY A 380 21.35 -9.78 9.90
C GLY A 380 19.96 -9.86 10.51
N THR A 381 19.03 -10.49 9.81
CA THR A 381 17.65 -10.66 10.29
C THR A 381 17.23 -12.12 10.20
N VAL A 382 16.62 -12.62 11.28
CA VAL A 382 15.88 -13.88 11.33
C VAL A 382 14.41 -13.54 11.52
N GLY A 383 13.54 -14.12 10.71
CA GLY A 383 12.10 -13.96 10.90
C GLY A 383 11.29 -15.21 10.63
N TYR A 384 10.11 -15.21 11.21
CA TYR A 384 9.06 -16.20 11.03
C TYR A 384 7.86 -15.49 10.41
N SER A 385 7.37 -15.99 9.29
CA SER A 385 6.24 -15.40 8.57
C SER A 385 5.24 -16.47 8.13
N VAL A 386 3.97 -16.20 8.36
CA VAL A 386 2.83 -16.97 7.85
C VAL A 386 1.97 -15.99 7.07
N ARG A 387 1.55 -16.34 5.86
CA ARG A 387 0.70 -15.46 5.03
C ARG A 387 -0.38 -16.21 4.29
N ARG A 388 -1.50 -15.55 4.12
CA ARG A 388 -2.64 -15.96 3.29
C ARG A 388 -3.26 -14.70 2.66
N TYR A 389 -3.94 -14.86 1.53
CA TYR A 389 -4.58 -13.74 0.84
C TYR A 389 -6.07 -14.00 0.69
N TYR A 390 -6.89 -12.97 0.93
CA TYR A 390 -8.33 -13.01 0.75
C TYR A 390 -8.73 -12.01 -0.35
N LYS A 391 -9.62 -12.41 -1.25
CA LYS A 391 -10.11 -11.55 -2.34
C LYS A 391 -11.30 -10.73 -1.86
N ASP A 392 -11.26 -9.40 -2.01
CA ASP A 392 -12.39 -8.49 -1.77
C ASP A 392 -12.43 -7.39 -2.87
N LYS A 393 -13.39 -6.48 -2.78
CA LYS A 393 -13.53 -5.31 -3.67
C LYS A 393 -13.83 -4.05 -2.85
N TYR A 394 -13.67 -2.89 -3.48
CA TYR A 394 -14.04 -1.58 -2.90
C TYR A 394 -13.26 -1.22 -1.64
N LEU A 395 -11.95 -1.47 -1.64
CA LEU A 395 -11.01 -0.97 -0.64
C LEU A 395 -10.34 0.30 -1.18
N PHE A 396 -9.45 0.16 -2.16
CA PHE A 396 -8.76 1.26 -2.83
C PHE A 396 -9.20 1.38 -4.30
N GLY A 397 -9.53 0.25 -4.92
CA GLY A 397 -10.12 0.16 -6.23
C GLY A 397 -11.64 0.31 -6.19
N PHE A 398 -12.22 0.79 -7.29
CA PHE A 398 -13.65 0.97 -7.44
C PHE A 398 -14.25 -0.26 -8.10
N GLY A 399 -14.12 -1.44 -7.47
CA GLY A 399 -14.74 -2.69 -7.94
C GLY A 399 -13.82 -3.65 -8.71
N ARG A 400 -12.51 -3.38 -8.74
CA ARG A 400 -11.48 -4.37 -9.09
C ARG A 400 -11.31 -5.38 -7.95
N THR A 401 -10.92 -6.62 -8.26
CA THR A 401 -10.52 -7.59 -7.23
C THR A 401 -9.22 -7.15 -6.57
N GLU A 402 -9.23 -7.08 -5.25
CA GLU A 402 -8.10 -6.70 -4.40
C GLU A 402 -7.75 -7.88 -3.49
N ASP A 403 -6.46 -8.21 -3.41
CA ASP A 403 -5.95 -9.29 -2.57
C ASP A 403 -5.52 -8.72 -1.21
N ILE A 404 -6.27 -9.03 -0.16
CA ILE A 404 -6.03 -8.60 1.22
C ILE A 404 -5.06 -9.57 1.89
N PRO A 405 -3.87 -9.13 2.34
CA PRO A 405 -2.95 -9.98 3.07
C PRO A 405 -3.47 -10.26 4.49
N THR A 406 -3.26 -11.47 4.97
CA THR A 406 -3.50 -11.90 6.35
C THR A 406 -2.37 -12.80 6.82
N GLY A 407 -2.17 -12.90 8.13
CA GLY A 407 -1.16 -13.76 8.72
C GLY A 407 -0.39 -13.07 9.84
N SER A 408 0.85 -13.51 10.06
CA SER A 408 1.68 -13.00 11.13
C SER A 408 3.15 -12.98 10.72
N LEU A 409 3.89 -12.00 11.24
CA LEU A 409 5.32 -11.82 11.06
C LEU A 409 5.97 -11.53 12.41
N LEU A 410 7.03 -12.25 12.74
CA LEU A 410 7.92 -11.93 13.85
C LEU A 410 9.34 -11.93 13.30
N SER A 411 10.09 -10.83 13.48
CA SER A 411 11.48 -10.77 13.04
C SER A 411 12.37 -10.07 14.05
N PHE A 412 13.58 -10.61 14.20
CA PHE A 412 14.65 -10.04 14.98
C PHE A 412 15.80 -9.65 14.06
N THR A 413 16.23 -8.40 14.16
CA THR A 413 17.37 -7.86 13.41
C THR A 413 18.46 -7.47 14.40
N ALA A 414 19.69 -7.90 14.11
CA ALA A 414 20.88 -7.46 14.81
C ALA A 414 21.91 -6.97 13.81
N GLY A 415 22.77 -6.05 14.21
CA GLY A 415 23.78 -5.54 13.31
C GLY A 415 24.83 -4.67 13.97
N TYR A 416 25.73 -4.18 13.12
CA TYR A 416 26.86 -3.37 13.51
C TYR A 416 27.05 -2.22 12.53
N ASP A 417 27.16 -1.02 13.08
CA ASP A 417 27.47 0.20 12.34
C ASP A 417 28.93 0.58 12.59
N PHE A 418 29.77 0.39 11.57
CA PHE A 418 31.13 0.91 11.54
C PHE A 418 31.07 2.38 11.16
N ASN A 419 31.36 3.25 12.12
CA ASN A 419 31.15 4.69 12.01
C ASN A 419 32.42 5.43 12.45
N ASP A 420 32.81 6.47 11.70
CA ASP A 420 34.04 7.24 11.90
C ASP A 420 34.17 7.82 13.34
N GLN A 421 33.06 8.15 14.02
CA GLN A 421 33.08 8.65 15.41
C GLN A 421 33.16 7.53 16.47
N SER A 422 32.25 6.57 16.39
CA SER A 422 32.19 5.44 17.32
C SER A 422 31.31 4.36 16.74
N ASN A 423 31.80 3.12 16.77
CA ASN A 423 31.01 1.99 16.35
C ASN A 423 29.79 1.76 17.27
N ARG A 424 28.71 1.23 16.70
CA ARG A 424 27.43 1.01 17.39
C ARG A 424 26.87 -0.35 17.05
N ASN A 425 26.36 -1.06 18.06
CA ASN A 425 25.53 -2.24 17.83
C ASN A 425 24.11 -1.79 17.52
N TYR A 426 23.40 -2.55 16.70
CA TYR A 426 21.99 -2.30 16.40
C TYR A 426 21.14 -3.52 16.74
N TYR A 427 19.99 -3.29 17.36
CA TYR A 427 19.00 -4.34 17.61
C TYR A 427 17.60 -3.84 17.29
N ALA A 428 16.80 -4.69 16.66
CA ALA A 428 15.39 -4.43 16.43
C ALA A 428 14.54 -5.70 16.52
N LEU A 429 13.30 -5.53 16.98
CA LEU A 429 12.27 -6.55 17.03
C LEU A 429 11.02 -6.00 16.35
N ARG A 430 10.46 -6.77 15.41
CA ARG A 430 9.22 -6.43 14.71
C ARG A 430 8.23 -7.57 14.86
N GLY A 431 7.00 -7.25 15.25
CA GLY A 431 5.87 -8.16 15.29
C GLY A 431 4.69 -7.54 14.56
N SER A 432 4.06 -8.27 13.66
CA SER A 432 2.79 -7.87 13.04
C SER A 432 1.86 -9.05 12.83
N THR A 433 0.56 -8.77 12.85
CA THR A 433 -0.49 -9.75 12.59
C THR A 433 -1.68 -9.09 11.91
N GLY A 434 -2.41 -9.82 11.10
CA GLY A 434 -3.68 -9.35 10.57
C GLY A 434 -4.60 -10.46 10.14
N ALA A 435 -5.88 -10.22 10.35
CA ALA A 435 -6.95 -11.19 10.14
C ALA A 435 -8.10 -10.54 9.39
N PHE A 436 -8.68 -11.30 8.45
CA PHE A 436 -9.85 -10.89 7.68
C PHE A 436 -11.04 -11.80 7.99
N SER A 437 -12.22 -11.21 8.09
CA SER A 437 -13.49 -11.91 8.19
C SER A 437 -14.53 -11.18 7.36
N GLN A 438 -15.31 -11.90 6.57
CA GLN A 438 -16.40 -11.32 5.78
C GLN A 438 -17.47 -10.63 6.66
N ARG A 439 -17.59 -11.03 7.94
CA ARG A 439 -18.56 -10.47 8.89
C ARG A 439 -18.04 -9.22 9.59
N ASN A 440 -16.77 -9.25 10.02
CA ASN A 440 -16.19 -8.24 10.89
C ASN A 440 -15.20 -7.30 10.18
N GLY A 441 -14.84 -7.57 8.93
CA GLY A 441 -13.85 -6.80 8.18
C GLY A 441 -12.41 -7.26 8.44
N TYR A 442 -11.46 -6.35 8.40
CA TYR A 442 -10.03 -6.62 8.55
C TYR A 442 -9.45 -5.86 9.72
N LEU A 443 -8.61 -6.52 10.51
CA LEU A 443 -7.80 -5.89 11.55
C LEU A 443 -6.33 -6.25 11.32
N TYR A 444 -5.48 -5.24 11.31
CA TYR A 444 -4.04 -5.33 11.24
C TYR A 444 -3.41 -4.61 12.43
N LEU A 445 -2.41 -5.24 13.03
CA LEU A 445 -1.63 -4.73 14.15
C LEU A 445 -0.14 -4.93 13.86
N SER A 446 0.67 -3.92 14.16
CA SER A 446 2.12 -4.00 14.05
C SER A 446 2.80 -3.18 15.15
N ALA A 447 3.88 -3.72 15.68
CA ALA A 447 4.78 -3.06 16.59
C ALA A 447 6.23 -3.37 16.18
N GLU A 448 7.05 -2.33 16.12
CA GLU A 448 8.47 -2.43 15.79
C GLU A 448 9.27 -1.56 16.75
N PHE A 449 10.23 -2.16 17.43
CA PHE A 449 11.16 -1.46 18.30
C PHE A 449 12.58 -1.66 17.79
N GLY A 450 13.38 -0.60 17.78
CA GLY A 450 14.82 -0.75 17.57
C GLY A 450 15.63 0.42 18.07
N SER A 451 16.91 0.16 18.36
CA SER A 451 17.82 1.13 18.94
C SER A 451 19.27 0.78 18.63
N PHE A 452 20.11 1.82 18.57
CA PHE A 452 21.55 1.68 18.53
C PHE A 452 22.12 1.71 19.95
N ILE A 453 23.20 0.96 20.18
CA ILE A 453 23.94 0.98 21.44
C ILE A 453 25.39 1.32 21.13
N ARG A 454 25.86 2.48 21.59
CA ARG A 454 27.23 2.93 21.36
C ARG A 454 28.20 2.06 22.14
N GLN A 455 29.25 1.55 21.47
CA GLN A 455 30.11 0.54 22.10
C GLN A 455 30.97 1.07 23.25
N ARG A 456 31.45 2.32 23.13
CA ARG A 456 32.40 2.93 24.06
C ARG A 456 31.85 3.06 25.49
N ASP A 457 30.59 3.46 25.63
CA ASP A 457 29.94 3.82 26.89
C ASP A 457 28.60 3.11 27.13
N LYS A 458 28.18 2.23 26.22
CA LYS A 458 26.91 1.47 26.29
C LYS A 458 25.66 2.34 26.33
N ASP A 459 25.76 3.56 25.79
CA ASP A 459 24.64 4.48 25.69
C ASP A 459 23.64 4.03 24.61
N TRP A 460 22.34 4.05 24.95
CA TRP A 460 21.25 3.71 24.04
C TRP A 460 20.87 4.94 23.25
N GLN A 461 20.91 4.86 21.93
CA GLN A 461 20.70 5.98 21.03
C GLN A 461 19.68 5.66 19.95
N GLN A 462 19.03 6.70 19.45
CA GLN A 462 18.11 6.64 18.32
C GLN A 462 17.03 5.56 18.49
N GLY A 463 16.61 5.31 19.73
CA GLY A 463 15.55 4.36 20.04
C GLY A 463 14.24 4.79 19.40
N LEU A 464 13.49 3.84 18.87
CA LEU A 464 12.21 4.09 18.22
C LEU A 464 11.26 2.93 18.47
N LEU A 465 10.07 3.25 19.00
CA LEU A 465 8.92 2.37 19.00
C LEU A 465 7.90 2.87 17.97
N SER A 466 7.73 2.10 16.90
CA SER A 466 6.69 2.32 15.89
C SER A 466 5.53 1.36 16.12
N THR A 467 4.31 1.87 16.17
CA THR A 467 3.10 1.04 16.24
C THR A 467 2.10 1.44 15.17
N GLU A 468 1.38 0.46 14.65
CA GLU A 468 0.37 0.65 13.61
C GLU A 468 -0.83 -0.26 13.85
N LEU A 469 -2.02 0.29 13.74
CA LEU A 469 -3.28 -0.45 13.76
C LEU A 469 -4.15 0.03 12.60
N LEU A 470 -4.49 -0.86 11.67
CA LEU A 470 -5.41 -0.58 10.58
C LEU A 470 -6.63 -1.48 10.69
N TYR A 471 -7.82 -0.89 10.69
CA TYR A 471 -9.09 -1.60 10.69
C TYR A 471 -9.99 -1.06 9.58
N PHE A 472 -10.62 -1.96 8.82
CA PHE A 472 -11.70 -1.60 7.93
C PHE A 472 -12.87 -2.56 8.06
N THR A 473 -14.09 -2.04 7.92
CA THR A 473 -15.31 -2.85 8.07
C THR A 473 -15.60 -3.69 6.82
N ARG A 474 -16.51 -4.65 6.92
CA ARG A 474 -17.15 -5.22 5.73
C ARG A 474 -17.78 -4.13 4.86
N LEU A 475 -18.02 -4.45 3.58
CA LEU A 475 -18.73 -3.56 2.66
C LEU A 475 -20.22 -3.56 2.98
N TYR A 476 -20.74 -2.44 3.49
CA TYR A 476 -22.16 -2.28 3.75
C TYR A 476 -22.88 -1.85 2.46
N HIS A 477 -24.10 -2.35 2.30
CA HIS A 477 -24.94 -2.08 1.14
C HIS A 477 -26.22 -1.39 1.57
N THR A 478 -26.54 -0.27 0.94
CA THR A 478 -27.79 0.47 1.12
C THR A 478 -28.35 0.79 -0.27
N GLY A 479 -29.21 -0.08 -0.80
CA GLY A 479 -29.65 0.00 -2.20
C GLY A 479 -28.48 -0.19 -3.17
N ASN A 480 -28.28 0.76 -4.08
CA ASN A 480 -27.18 0.73 -5.06
C ASN A 480 -25.90 1.43 -4.56
N TRP A 481 -25.92 1.90 -3.31
CA TRP A 481 -24.79 2.57 -2.67
C TRP A 481 -24.06 1.58 -1.78
N GLN A 482 -22.74 1.68 -1.77
CA GLN A 482 -21.88 0.88 -0.91
C GLN A 482 -21.05 1.79 -0.02
N TRP A 483 -20.78 1.37 1.21
CA TRP A 483 -20.00 2.19 2.13
C TRP A 483 -19.14 1.34 3.07
N ARG A 484 -18.02 1.92 3.48
CA ARG A 484 -17.00 1.27 4.30
C ARG A 484 -16.33 2.30 5.20
N HIS A 485 -16.00 1.87 6.42
CA HIS A 485 -15.23 2.65 7.37
C HIS A 485 -13.80 2.17 7.43
N PHE A 486 -12.88 3.11 7.62
CA PHE A 486 -11.47 2.88 7.85
C PHE A 486 -11.06 3.60 9.13
N PHE A 487 -10.33 2.90 9.98
CA PHE A 487 -9.73 3.42 11.18
C PHE A 487 -8.24 3.05 11.16
N TRP A 488 -7.38 4.05 11.35
CA TRP A 488 -5.94 3.84 11.34
C TRP A 488 -5.28 4.63 12.45
N ASN A 489 -4.47 3.94 13.23
CA ASN A 489 -3.57 4.54 14.19
C ASN A 489 -2.13 4.30 13.75
N ARG A 490 -1.32 5.35 13.80
CA ARG A 490 0.13 5.28 13.58
C ARG A 490 0.84 6.07 14.66
N SER A 491 1.82 5.45 15.28
CA SER A 491 2.57 6.04 16.37
C SER A 491 4.06 5.82 16.17
N ALA A 492 4.86 6.83 16.45
CA ALA A 492 6.31 6.77 16.42
C ALA A 492 6.83 7.48 17.68
N LEU A 493 7.35 6.72 18.64
CA LEU A 493 7.88 7.24 19.90
C LEU A 493 9.41 7.17 19.85
N GLY A 494 10.06 8.33 19.78
CA GLY A 494 11.50 8.46 19.74
C GLY A 494 12.12 8.57 21.14
N PHE A 495 13.20 7.82 21.37
CA PHE A 495 13.98 7.79 22.61
C PHE A 495 15.45 8.14 22.31
N ASN A 496 16.03 9.06 23.08
CA ASN A 496 17.42 9.53 22.91
C ASN A 496 17.86 9.72 21.44
N ARG A 497 17.03 10.44 20.66
CA ARG A 497 17.26 10.73 19.23
C ARG A 497 18.40 11.75 19.07
N LEU A 498 19.12 11.67 17.95
CA LEU A 498 20.20 12.62 17.65
C LEU A 498 19.61 13.95 17.18
N ARG A 499 20.34 15.06 17.41
CA ARG A 499 19.92 16.40 16.95
C ARG A 499 19.88 16.51 15.42
N THR A 500 20.66 15.69 14.73
CA THR A 500 20.72 15.60 13.27
C THR A 500 19.61 14.75 12.67
N ASP A 501 18.81 14.04 13.50
CA ASP A 501 17.69 13.26 12.99
C ASP A 501 16.59 14.20 12.50
N GLN A 502 16.01 13.88 11.34
CA GLN A 502 14.83 14.60 10.88
C GLN A 502 13.66 14.31 11.84
N LEU A 503 13.16 15.38 12.46
CA LEU A 503 12.05 15.31 13.40
C LEU A 503 10.74 15.01 12.69
N LEU A 504 9.84 14.35 13.41
CA LEU A 504 8.54 13.96 12.88
C LEU A 504 7.66 15.18 12.65
N LEU A 505 7.03 15.25 11.48
CA LEU A 505 5.97 16.21 11.17
C LEU A 505 4.58 15.58 11.38
N ILE A 506 3.54 16.40 11.39
CA ILE A 506 2.14 15.94 11.42
C ILE A 506 1.38 16.31 10.14
N ASP A 507 2.10 16.63 9.08
CA ASP A 507 1.59 16.87 7.74
C ASP A 507 1.61 15.59 6.87
N GLY A 508 1.11 15.72 5.65
CA GLY A 508 1.18 14.70 4.61
C GLY A 508 0.48 13.38 4.95
N ASN A 509 0.98 12.29 4.37
CA ASN A 509 0.30 10.99 4.41
C ASN A 509 0.41 10.26 5.75
N ARG A 510 1.37 10.65 6.61
CA ARG A 510 1.60 10.04 7.93
C ARG A 510 1.03 10.88 9.09
N GLY A 511 0.49 12.06 8.78
CA GLY A 511 -0.10 13.01 9.73
C GLY A 511 -1.59 13.25 9.49
N LEU A 512 -2.05 14.49 9.67
CA LEU A 512 -3.41 14.89 9.33
C LEU A 512 -3.50 15.14 7.81
N ARG A 513 -4.55 14.60 7.16
CA ARG A 513 -4.76 14.83 5.72
C ARG A 513 -4.89 16.32 5.46
N GLY A 514 -4.20 16.86 4.44
CA GLY A 514 -4.30 18.27 4.04
C GLY A 514 -3.80 19.30 5.05
N PHE A 515 -3.22 18.87 6.17
CA PHE A 515 -2.63 19.79 7.14
C PHE A 515 -1.24 20.23 6.67
N GLU A 516 -0.95 21.52 6.79
CA GLU A 516 0.37 22.11 6.50
C GLU A 516 0.86 22.86 7.73
N SER A 517 2.06 22.51 8.20
CA SER A 517 2.65 23.15 9.37
C SER A 517 4.13 22.78 9.47
N ASP A 518 4.96 23.74 9.91
CA ASP A 518 6.39 23.50 10.17
C ASP A 518 6.66 22.89 11.56
N ILE A 519 5.60 22.51 12.28
CA ILE A 519 5.71 21.97 13.63
C ILE A 519 6.33 20.57 13.59
N ARG A 520 7.42 20.42 14.33
CA ARG A 520 8.23 19.21 14.40
C ARG A 520 8.30 18.68 15.82
N GLY A 521 8.42 17.37 15.96
CA GLY A 521 8.54 16.74 17.27
C GLY A 521 9.27 15.41 17.28
N ASN A 522 9.67 15.00 18.49
CA ASN A 522 10.42 13.76 18.69
C ASN A 522 9.54 12.50 18.66
N SER A 523 8.26 12.67 18.95
CA SER A 523 7.31 11.56 19.01
C SER A 523 5.97 12.01 18.49
N ARG A 524 5.28 11.13 17.77
CA ARG A 524 3.99 11.41 17.13
C ARG A 524 3.01 10.26 17.40
N PHE A 525 1.75 10.60 17.61
CA PHE A 525 0.63 9.67 17.66
C PHE A 525 -0.50 10.22 16.79
N VAL A 526 -0.94 9.47 15.79
CA VAL A 526 -1.95 9.91 14.80
C VAL A 526 -3.10 8.92 14.78
N LEU A 527 -4.32 9.46 14.74
CA LEU A 527 -5.57 8.74 14.50
C LEU A 527 -6.22 9.30 13.24
N ASN A 528 -6.61 8.41 12.35
CA ASN A 528 -7.30 8.74 11.11
C ASN A 528 -8.53 7.87 10.97
N TYR A 529 -9.69 8.51 10.86
CA TYR A 529 -10.96 7.85 10.57
C TYR A 529 -11.49 8.34 9.23
N GLU A 530 -11.93 7.42 8.38
CA GLU A 530 -12.55 7.73 7.09
C GLU A 530 -13.82 6.90 6.92
N THR A 531 -14.85 7.51 6.35
CA THR A 531 -15.96 6.79 5.73
C THR A 531 -15.98 7.11 4.25
N THR A 532 -15.98 6.05 3.43
CA THR A 532 -16.09 6.16 1.98
C THR A 532 -17.42 5.59 1.54
N VAL A 533 -18.12 6.35 0.71
CA VAL A 533 -19.43 6.00 0.14
C VAL A 533 -19.29 5.92 -1.37
N PHE A 534 -19.26 4.71 -1.91
CA PHE A 534 -19.17 4.44 -3.34
C PHE A 534 -20.52 4.61 -4.01
N THR A 535 -20.55 5.49 -5.02
CA THR A 535 -21.78 5.79 -5.77
C THR A 535 -21.92 4.86 -6.98
N PRO A 536 -23.14 4.61 -7.46
CA PRO A 536 -23.38 3.91 -8.72
C PRO A 536 -23.13 4.81 -9.95
N VAL A 537 -22.75 6.07 -9.76
CA VAL A 537 -22.58 7.04 -10.85
C VAL A 537 -21.15 6.93 -11.40
N SER A 538 -21.05 6.98 -12.73
CA SER A 538 -19.77 7.08 -13.43
C SER A 538 -19.80 8.21 -14.46
N PHE A 539 -18.65 8.86 -14.64
CA PHE A 539 -18.43 9.97 -15.56
C PHE A 539 -17.23 9.62 -16.45
N LEU A 540 -17.44 9.43 -17.77
CA LEU A 540 -16.35 9.04 -18.70
C LEU A 540 -15.50 7.84 -18.22
N GLY A 541 -16.14 6.85 -17.58
CA GLY A 541 -15.45 5.69 -16.99
C GLY A 541 -14.83 5.91 -15.61
N PHE A 542 -14.74 7.16 -15.14
CA PHE A 542 -14.39 7.47 -13.75
C PHE A 542 -15.56 7.11 -12.83
N ARG A 543 -15.29 6.24 -11.87
CA ARG A 543 -16.23 5.88 -10.80
C ARG A 543 -16.04 6.87 -9.64
N MET A 544 -17.13 7.28 -9.02
CA MET A 544 -17.14 8.34 -8.00
C MET A 544 -17.51 7.82 -6.61
N ALA A 545 -16.87 8.35 -5.57
CA ALA A 545 -17.18 8.09 -4.18
C ALA A 545 -17.15 9.39 -3.36
N GLY A 546 -18.05 9.50 -2.38
CA GLY A 546 -17.98 10.53 -1.36
C GLY A 546 -17.09 10.08 -0.21
N VAL A 547 -16.28 10.98 0.34
CA VAL A 547 -15.36 10.71 1.45
C VAL A 547 -15.65 11.70 2.58
N ALA A 548 -15.69 11.22 3.81
CA ALA A 548 -15.71 12.05 5.00
C ALA A 548 -14.66 11.56 6.00
N PHE A 549 -13.99 12.49 6.69
CA PHE A 549 -12.91 12.15 7.57
C PHE A 549 -12.81 12.96 8.86
N VAL A 550 -12.22 12.31 9.86
CA VAL A 550 -11.84 12.90 11.14
C VAL A 550 -10.42 12.43 11.49
N ASP A 551 -9.52 13.37 11.71
CA ASP A 551 -8.11 13.13 12.02
C ASP A 551 -7.74 13.81 13.34
N ALA A 552 -6.84 13.18 14.09
CA ALA A 552 -6.25 13.75 15.30
C ALA A 552 -4.77 13.37 15.40
N ALA A 553 -3.90 14.33 15.71
CA ALA A 553 -2.47 14.08 15.91
C ALA A 553 -1.97 14.74 17.19
N TRP A 554 -1.17 13.99 17.94
CA TRP A 554 -0.38 14.49 19.06
C TRP A 554 1.08 14.45 18.66
N LEU A 555 1.82 15.47 19.06
CA LEU A 555 3.23 15.64 18.74
C LEU A 555 3.97 16.10 20.00
N ALA A 556 5.11 15.49 20.28
CA ALA A 556 5.99 15.92 21.36
C ALA A 556 6.98 16.97 20.82
N THR A 557 6.65 18.25 20.98
CA THR A 557 7.43 19.36 20.41
C THR A 557 8.53 19.85 21.35
N LYS A 558 8.40 19.57 22.65
CA LYS A 558 9.39 20.00 23.66
C LYS A 558 10.64 19.11 23.68
N PRO A 559 11.85 19.69 23.76
CA PRO A 559 13.08 18.91 23.93
C PRO A 559 13.02 18.01 25.17
N GLY A 560 13.46 16.75 25.02
CA GLY A 560 13.43 15.75 26.10
C GLY A 560 12.05 15.20 26.45
N GLN A 561 10.98 15.64 25.77
CA GLN A 561 9.66 15.05 25.91
C GLN A 561 9.50 13.85 24.96
N GLU A 562 9.35 12.66 25.53
CA GLU A 562 9.19 11.43 24.74
C GLU A 562 7.72 11.11 24.43
N LEU A 563 6.79 11.49 25.32
CA LEU A 563 5.36 11.19 25.16
C LEU A 563 4.60 12.34 24.49
N PRO A 564 3.89 12.10 23.37
CA PRO A 564 3.19 13.15 22.63
C PRO A 564 1.89 13.61 23.32
N PHE A 565 1.32 12.81 24.23
CA PHE A 565 0.01 13.08 24.84
C PHE A 565 -0.04 14.21 25.87
N ARG A 566 1.11 14.85 26.19
CA ARG A 566 1.14 15.99 27.11
C ARG A 566 0.68 17.30 26.44
N GLU A 567 0.64 17.31 25.11
CA GLU A 567 0.21 18.46 24.33
C GLU A 567 -1.24 18.29 23.87
N THR A 568 -1.94 19.40 23.66
CA THR A 568 -3.27 19.38 23.07
C THR A 568 -3.18 18.89 21.62
N PRO A 569 -4.07 17.97 21.18
CA PRO A 569 -4.01 17.43 19.83
C PRO A 569 -4.31 18.50 18.79
N PHE A 570 -3.75 18.29 17.60
CA PHE A 570 -4.21 18.91 16.37
C PHE A 570 -5.33 18.05 15.80
N THR A 571 -6.42 18.66 15.34
CA THR A 571 -7.58 17.95 14.80
C THR A 571 -7.92 18.47 13.41
N GLY A 572 -8.43 17.57 12.57
CA GLY A 572 -8.85 17.88 11.21
C GLY A 572 -10.16 17.17 10.89
N PHE A 573 -11.09 17.89 10.27
CA PHE A 573 -12.38 17.37 9.83
C PHE A 573 -12.56 17.69 8.36
N GLY A 574 -13.10 16.77 7.57
CA GLY A 574 -13.29 17.10 6.17
C GLY A 574 -14.24 16.20 5.41
N LEU A 575 -14.57 16.66 4.21
CA LEU A 575 -15.45 16.03 3.24
C LEU A 575 -14.83 16.17 1.86
N GLY A 576 -15.13 15.25 0.95
CA GLY A 576 -14.70 15.39 -0.43
C GLY A 576 -15.22 14.31 -1.36
N ILE A 577 -14.70 14.34 -2.58
CA ILE A 577 -15.07 13.44 -3.66
C ILE A 577 -13.81 12.76 -4.17
N ARG A 578 -13.89 11.44 -4.34
CA ARG A 578 -12.84 10.57 -4.89
C ARG A 578 -13.30 10.02 -6.23
N MET A 579 -12.45 10.08 -7.24
CA MET A 579 -12.73 9.62 -8.59
C MET A 579 -11.58 8.75 -9.11
N ARG A 580 -11.91 7.61 -9.70
CA ARG A 580 -10.91 6.70 -10.29
C ARG A 580 -11.44 6.03 -11.54
N ASN A 581 -10.62 5.96 -12.57
CA ASN A 581 -10.87 5.13 -13.74
C ASN A 581 -9.98 3.90 -13.66
N GLU A 582 -10.56 2.71 -13.51
CA GLU A 582 -9.78 1.47 -13.40
C GLU A 582 -9.17 1.02 -14.74
N TYR A 583 -9.63 1.56 -15.87
CA TYR A 583 -9.17 1.14 -17.19
C TYR A 583 -7.94 1.91 -17.69
N ILE A 584 -7.50 2.94 -16.95
CA ILE A 584 -6.40 3.81 -17.36
C ILE A 584 -5.38 3.88 -16.22
N ALA A 585 -4.10 3.92 -16.55
CA ALA A 585 -2.99 4.07 -15.60
C ALA A 585 -2.91 5.48 -14.97
N VAL A 586 -4.06 6.11 -14.66
CA VAL A 586 -4.13 7.43 -14.01
C VAL A 586 -4.37 7.25 -12.52
N ARG A 587 -3.73 8.12 -11.73
CA ARG A 587 -3.89 8.16 -10.28
C ARG A 587 -5.34 8.47 -9.88
N THR A 588 -5.72 8.07 -8.68
CA THR A 588 -7.04 8.42 -8.13
C THR A 588 -7.08 9.91 -7.83
N VAL A 589 -8.05 10.64 -8.35
CA VAL A 589 -8.20 12.08 -8.08
C VAL A 589 -9.09 12.25 -6.86
N GLN A 590 -8.62 12.96 -5.84
CA GLN A 590 -9.41 13.31 -4.66
C GLN A 590 -9.41 14.82 -4.48
N LEU A 591 -10.61 15.41 -4.39
CA LEU A 591 -10.78 16.80 -4.02
C LEU A 591 -11.43 16.86 -2.64
N LEU A 592 -10.72 17.42 -1.67
CA LEU A 592 -11.10 17.40 -0.26
C LEU A 592 -11.16 18.84 0.27
N LEU A 593 -12.14 19.10 1.12
CA LEU A 593 -12.24 20.29 1.96
C LEU A 593 -11.99 19.86 3.40
N GLY A 594 -10.92 20.37 4.01
CA GLY A 594 -10.56 20.17 5.41
C GLY A 594 -10.75 21.43 6.24
N TYR A 595 -11.11 21.25 7.51
CA TYR A 595 -11.17 22.26 8.55
C TYR A 595 -10.29 21.86 9.73
N TYR A 596 -9.39 22.74 10.12
CA TYR A 596 -8.39 22.53 11.16
C TYR A 596 -8.47 23.69 12.16
N PRO A 597 -9.03 23.46 13.36
CA PRO A 597 -9.21 24.53 14.35
C PRO A 597 -7.91 25.16 14.86
N ARG A 598 -6.76 24.50 14.67
CA ARG A 598 -5.46 24.92 15.21
C ARG A 598 -4.32 24.51 14.28
N GLY A 599 -3.31 25.39 14.17
CA GLY A 599 -1.98 25.06 13.63
C GLY A 599 -1.88 25.03 12.10
N GLN A 600 -2.97 25.32 11.40
CA GLN A 600 -3.00 25.43 9.94
C GLN A 600 -2.46 26.80 9.51
N THR A 601 -1.76 26.84 8.37
CA THR A 601 -1.22 28.08 7.78
C THR A 601 -2.31 29.08 7.37
N THR A 602 -3.50 28.59 7.01
CA THR A 602 -4.65 29.43 6.63
C THR A 602 -5.34 30.03 7.87
N THR A 603 -5.61 31.33 7.83
CA THR A 603 -6.17 32.10 8.97
C THR A 603 -7.57 31.67 9.39
N ASN A 604 -8.37 31.13 8.47
CA ASN A 604 -9.72 30.61 8.74
C ASN A 604 -9.75 29.11 9.08
N GLY A 605 -8.59 28.44 9.06
CA GLY A 605 -8.47 27.00 9.32
C GLY A 605 -9.05 26.10 8.22
N PHE A 606 -9.60 26.65 7.13
CA PHE A 606 -10.12 25.87 6.01
C PHE A 606 -9.05 25.67 4.94
N ARG A 607 -9.09 24.52 4.29
CA ARG A 607 -8.22 24.23 3.15
C ARG A 607 -8.89 23.30 2.16
N ILE A 608 -8.84 23.69 0.89
CA ILE A 608 -9.15 22.81 -0.24
C ILE A 608 -7.83 22.24 -0.73
N PHE A 609 -7.76 20.93 -0.89
CA PHE A 609 -6.55 20.26 -1.37
C PHE A 609 -6.89 19.07 -2.26
N GLU A 610 -5.98 18.79 -3.18
CA GLU A 610 -6.03 17.61 -4.04
C GLU A 610 -5.12 16.52 -3.46
N SER A 611 -5.51 15.26 -3.58
CA SER A 611 -4.67 14.12 -3.21
C SER A 611 -4.78 13.00 -4.24
N SER A 612 -3.66 12.70 -4.89
CA SER A 612 -3.58 11.68 -5.92
C SER A 612 -3.29 10.26 -5.39
N ARG A 613 -3.01 10.11 -4.09
CA ARG A 613 -2.61 8.83 -3.47
C ARG A 613 -3.71 8.27 -2.58
N PRO A 614 -3.95 6.94 -2.60
CA PRO A 614 -4.72 6.30 -1.55
C PRO A 614 -4.01 6.58 -0.22
N TYR A 615 -4.78 7.04 0.76
CA TYR A 615 -4.21 7.37 2.07
C TYR A 615 -3.78 6.11 2.81
N TYR A 616 -4.59 5.05 2.72
CA TYR A 616 -4.37 3.74 3.31
C TYR A 616 -3.68 2.77 2.34
N ASP A 617 -2.82 1.89 2.85
CA ASP A 617 -2.14 0.83 2.09
C ASP A 617 -2.01 -0.43 2.97
N PHE A 618 -1.82 -1.61 2.35
CA PHE A 618 -1.63 -2.85 3.09
C PHE A 618 -0.16 -3.13 3.39
N ASN A 619 0.10 -3.68 4.57
CA ASN A 619 1.36 -4.35 4.85
C ASN A 619 1.20 -5.83 4.51
N ASP A 620 1.85 -6.30 3.46
CA ASP A 620 1.75 -7.69 2.97
C ASP A 620 2.42 -8.74 3.87
N PHE A 621 2.71 -8.39 5.13
CA PHE A 621 3.57 -9.15 6.04
C PHE A 621 4.91 -9.51 5.39
N ASN A 622 5.32 -8.72 4.38
CA ASN A 622 6.45 -9.06 3.56
C ASN A 622 7.75 -8.93 4.37
N PHE A 623 8.53 -10.00 4.35
CA PHE A 623 9.85 -10.00 4.89
C PHE A 623 10.71 -9.24 3.88
N ALA A 624 10.98 -7.99 4.20
CA ALA A 624 11.79 -7.10 3.40
C ALA A 624 13.27 -7.28 3.73
N GLN A 625 14.12 -6.54 3.03
CA GLN A 625 15.54 -6.42 3.35
C GLN A 625 15.74 -6.02 4.83
N PRO A 626 16.78 -6.53 5.51
CA PRO A 626 17.18 -6.05 6.82
C PRO A 626 17.30 -4.53 6.84
N ASN A 627 16.70 -3.85 7.81
CA ASN A 627 16.79 -2.41 7.92
C ASN A 627 16.72 -1.96 9.38
N THR A 628 17.13 -0.71 9.62
CA THR A 628 16.81 -0.03 10.87
C THR A 628 15.36 0.45 10.85
N VAL A 629 14.72 0.50 12.01
CA VAL A 629 13.39 1.11 12.17
C VAL A 629 13.44 2.53 11.63
N ARG A 630 12.55 2.83 10.67
CA ARG A 630 12.49 4.14 10.02
C ARG A 630 11.73 5.12 10.90
N TYR A 631 12.34 6.27 11.15
CA TYR A 631 11.77 7.29 12.00
C TYR A 631 10.73 8.14 11.27
N GLU A 632 11.11 8.71 10.12
CA GLU A 632 10.22 9.53 9.28
C GLU A 632 9.63 8.79 8.08
#